data_AF-A0A8S2P1P9-F1
#
_entry.id   AF-A0A8S2P1P9-F1
#
_cell.length_a   1.000
_cell.length_b   1.000
_cell.length_c   1.000
_cell.angle_alpha   90.00
_cell.angle_beta   90.00
_cell.angle_gamma   90.00
#
_symmetry.space_group_name_H-M   'P 1'
#
loop_
_entity.id
_entity.type
_entity.pdbx_description
1 polymer ?
#
loop_
_entity_poly.entity_id
_entity_poly.type
_entity_poly.pdbx_seq_one_letter_code
_entity_poly.pdbx_strand_id
1 'polypeptide(L)'
;MQLLQSFRKLIPPLLFDGHKGEAGRIGVVGGSEEYTGAPIFAGMTALRTGADIVHIFCAKNAAIPIKSFSPDLIVHPLLDSKSFSDDIGKWLPRL
;
A
#
# COMPACT_ATOMS: atom_id res chain seq x y z
N MET A 1 12.76 -6.31 -26.85
CA MET A 1 13.55 -7.00 -25.79
C MET A 1 14.36 -6.06 -24.90
N GLN A 2 15.00 -4.99 -25.41
CA GLN A 2 15.82 -4.08 -24.57
C GLN A 2 15.04 -3.42 -23.40
N LEU A 3 13.79 -2.99 -23.60
CA LEU A 3 13.00 -2.36 -22.55
C LEU A 3 12.76 -3.29 -21.32
N LEU A 4 12.47 -4.56 -21.58
CA LEU A 4 12.30 -5.56 -20.51
C LEU A 4 13.59 -5.78 -19.71
N GLN A 5 14.74 -5.75 -20.39
CA GLN A 5 16.04 -5.85 -19.72
C GLN A 5 16.33 -4.63 -18.84
N SER A 6 15.90 -3.44 -19.26
CA SER A 6 15.98 -2.23 -18.44
C SER A 6 15.10 -2.33 -17.18
N PHE A 7 13.85 -2.79 -17.30
CA PHE A 7 12.96 -2.95 -16.15
C PHE A 7 13.44 -3.98 -15.13
N ARG A 8 14.07 -5.06 -15.59
CA ARG A 8 14.62 -6.09 -14.69
C ARG A 8 15.67 -5.53 -13.72
N LYS A 9 16.37 -4.44 -14.09
CA LYS A 9 17.34 -3.78 -13.23
C LYS A 9 16.70 -2.92 -12.12
N LEU A 10 15.39 -2.60 -12.23
CA LEU A 10 14.67 -1.84 -11.21
C LEU A 10 14.11 -2.72 -10.08
N ILE A 11 13.99 -4.03 -10.30
CA ILE A 11 13.45 -4.96 -9.32
C ILE A 11 14.57 -5.29 -8.32
N PRO A 12 14.37 -5.02 -7.01
CA PRO A 12 15.38 -5.34 -6.01
C PRO A 12 15.60 -6.85 -5.92
N PRO A 13 16.85 -7.32 -5.72
CA PRO A 13 17.12 -8.73 -5.51
C PRO A 13 16.59 -9.16 -4.14
N LEU A 14 16.18 -10.43 -4.03
CA LEU A 14 15.85 -11.03 -2.74
C LEU A 14 17.15 -11.40 -2.00
N LEU A 15 17.41 -10.72 -0.89
CA LEU A 15 18.60 -10.93 -0.06
C LEU A 15 18.28 -11.83 1.14
N PHE A 16 19.23 -12.69 1.53
CA PHE A 16 19.04 -13.62 2.65
C PHE A 16 18.98 -12.93 4.00
N ASP A 17 19.73 -11.85 4.16
CA ASP A 17 19.77 -10.95 5.30
C ASP A 17 18.76 -9.79 5.20
N GLY A 18 17.90 -9.81 4.17
CA GLY A 18 16.90 -8.78 3.94
C GLY A 18 15.82 -8.74 5.04
N HIS A 19 15.36 -7.54 5.36
CA HIS A 19 14.33 -7.30 6.36
C HIS A 19 13.03 -6.78 5.77
N LYS A 20 11.92 -6.99 6.49
CA LYS A 20 10.59 -6.56 6.07
C LYS A 20 10.56 -5.05 5.81
N GLY A 21 10.21 -4.68 4.59
CA GLY A 21 10.11 -3.30 4.12
C GLY A 21 11.29 -2.86 3.26
N GLU A 22 12.35 -3.66 3.12
CA GLU A 22 13.48 -3.35 2.25
C GLU A 22 13.16 -3.65 0.77
N ALA A 23 12.28 -4.62 0.48
CA ALA A 23 11.85 -4.91 -0.89
C ALA A 23 10.71 -3.98 -1.37
N GLY A 24 10.23 -3.08 -0.50
CA GLY A 24 9.32 -2.00 -0.86
C GLY A 24 8.18 -1.81 0.14
N ARG A 25 7.86 -0.55 0.41
CA ARG A 25 6.72 -0.14 1.23
C ARG A 25 5.85 0.80 0.39
N ILE A 26 4.59 0.45 0.22
CA ILE A 26 3.71 1.13 -0.73
C ILE A 26 2.53 1.75 0.01
N GLY A 27 2.26 3.02 -0.27
CA GLY A 27 1.08 3.74 0.22
C GLY A 27 0.06 3.90 -0.91
N VAL A 28 -1.17 3.45 -0.66
CA VAL A 28 -2.32 3.68 -1.55
C VAL A 28 -3.26 4.65 -0.86
N VAL A 29 -3.58 5.76 -1.52
CA VAL A 29 -4.51 6.77 -1.01
C VAL A 29 -5.79 6.72 -1.85
N GLY A 30 -6.91 6.39 -1.23
CA GLY A 30 -8.19 6.32 -1.90
C GLY A 30 -9.20 5.44 -1.17
N GLY A 31 -10.37 5.26 -1.78
CA GLY A 31 -11.49 4.57 -1.17
C GLY A 31 -12.48 5.55 -0.54
N SER A 32 -13.71 5.51 -1.04
CA SER A 32 -14.88 6.22 -0.52
C SER A 32 -15.93 5.23 -0.03
N GLU A 33 -17.07 5.73 0.39
CA GLU A 33 -18.25 4.92 0.74
C GLU A 33 -18.66 3.98 -0.40
N GLU A 34 -18.61 4.45 -1.64
CA GLU A 34 -19.00 3.73 -2.85
C GLU A 34 -17.85 2.94 -3.47
N TYR A 35 -16.62 3.46 -3.41
CA TYR A 35 -15.48 2.96 -4.19
C TYR A 35 -14.41 2.28 -3.34
N THR A 36 -14.80 1.26 -2.57
CA THR A 36 -13.88 0.47 -1.73
C THR A 36 -12.96 -0.47 -2.54
N GLY A 37 -13.39 -0.91 -3.73
CA GLY A 37 -12.66 -1.90 -4.53
C GLY A 37 -11.35 -1.40 -5.13
N ALA A 38 -11.30 -0.14 -5.56
CA ALA A 38 -10.12 0.45 -6.20
C ALA A 38 -8.84 0.35 -5.34
N PRO A 39 -8.83 0.81 -4.07
CA PRO A 39 -7.64 0.67 -3.23
C PRO A 39 -7.30 -0.78 -2.88
N ILE A 40 -8.29 -1.69 -2.80
CA ILE A 40 -8.06 -3.13 -2.60
C ILE A 40 -7.24 -3.69 -3.75
N PHE A 41 -7.66 -3.46 -5.00
CA PHE A 41 -6.96 -3.99 -6.17
C PHE A 41 -5.55 -3.43 -6.32
N ALA A 42 -5.37 -2.13 -6.07
CA ALA A 42 -4.06 -1.51 -6.09
C ALA A 42 -3.14 -2.13 -5.01
N GLY A 43 -3.62 -2.22 -3.77
CA GLY A 43 -2.83 -2.72 -2.66
C GLY A 43 -2.48 -4.21 -2.78
N MET A 44 -3.45 -5.04 -3.13
CA MET A 44 -3.22 -6.48 -3.33
C MET A 44 -2.30 -6.76 -4.51
N THR A 45 -2.37 -5.94 -5.57
CA THR A 45 -1.46 -6.07 -6.70
C THR A 45 -0.04 -5.73 -6.27
N ALA A 46 0.16 -4.65 -5.50
CA ALA A 46 1.48 -4.30 -4.97
C ALA A 46 2.10 -5.44 -4.14
N LEU A 47 1.33 -6.04 -3.21
CA LEU A 47 1.77 -7.22 -2.46
C LEU A 47 2.16 -8.38 -3.38
N ARG A 48 1.29 -8.73 -4.34
CA ARG A 48 1.57 -9.83 -5.29
C ARG A 48 2.77 -9.57 -6.21
N THR A 49 3.09 -8.31 -6.48
CA THR A 49 4.26 -7.94 -7.28
C THR A 49 5.56 -7.87 -6.48
N GLY A 50 5.50 -8.12 -5.16
CA GLY A 50 6.69 -8.24 -4.30
C GLY A 50 6.91 -7.09 -3.32
N ALA A 51 5.93 -6.20 -3.12
CA ALA A 51 6.01 -5.23 -2.02
C ALA A 51 5.87 -5.95 -0.66
N ASP A 52 6.72 -5.59 0.31
CA ASP A 52 6.71 -6.21 1.64
C ASP A 52 5.56 -5.69 2.51
N ILE A 53 5.24 -4.41 2.36
CA ILE A 53 4.26 -3.71 3.20
C ILE A 53 3.39 -2.81 2.32
N VAL A 54 2.08 -2.92 2.50
CA VAL A 54 1.12 -2.05 1.84
C VAL A 54 0.23 -1.37 2.86
N HIS A 55 0.22 -0.05 2.81
CA HIS A 55 -0.66 0.82 3.58
C HIS A 55 -1.78 1.33 2.68
N ILE A 56 -3.03 1.24 3.13
CA ILE A 56 -4.17 1.87 2.47
C ILE A 56 -4.68 2.99 3.36
N PHE A 57 -4.69 4.22 2.86
CA PHE A 57 -5.31 5.37 3.52
C PHE A 57 -6.66 5.62 2.86
N CYS A 58 -7.75 5.43 3.59
CA CYS A 58 -9.11 5.46 3.05
C CYS A 58 -10.08 6.30 3.91
N ALA A 59 -11.27 6.55 3.38
CA ALA A 59 -12.40 7.04 4.17
C ALA A 59 -12.78 6.03 5.28
N LYS A 60 -13.36 6.51 6.37
CA LYS A 60 -13.74 5.70 7.54
C LYS A 60 -14.73 4.61 7.16
N ASN A 61 -15.75 4.95 6.38
CA ASN A 61 -16.79 4.01 5.91
C ASN A 61 -16.22 2.93 4.98
N ALA A 62 -15.11 3.24 4.29
CA ALA A 62 -14.45 2.30 3.38
C ALA A 62 -13.59 1.26 4.12
N ALA A 63 -13.18 1.53 5.36
CA ALA A 63 -12.14 0.77 6.03
C ALA A 63 -12.55 -0.67 6.38
N ILE A 64 -13.78 -0.90 6.82
CA ILE A 64 -14.26 -2.25 7.16
C ILE A 64 -14.31 -3.12 5.88
N PRO A 65 -14.97 -2.71 4.79
CA PRO A 65 -14.94 -3.47 3.53
C PRO A 65 -13.53 -3.82 3.04
N ILE A 66 -12.60 -2.86 3.09
CA ILE A 66 -11.21 -3.07 2.66
C ILE A 66 -10.49 -4.07 3.56
N LYS A 67 -10.61 -3.93 4.90
CA LYS A 67 -10.00 -4.85 5.88
C LYS A 67 -10.53 -6.28 5.76
N SER A 68 -11.81 -6.44 5.42
CA SER A 68 -12.44 -7.76 5.24
C SER A 68 -11.89 -8.52 4.03
N PHE A 69 -11.21 -7.87 3.09
CA PHE A 69 -10.68 -8.52 1.89
C PHE A 69 -9.37 -9.26 2.13
N SER A 70 -8.46 -8.70 2.94
CA SER A 70 -7.19 -9.35 3.26
C SER A 70 -6.61 -8.83 4.58
N PRO A 71 -6.13 -9.70 5.48
CA PRO A 71 -5.42 -9.31 6.69
C PRO A 71 -4.01 -8.75 6.42
N ASP A 72 -3.47 -8.95 5.22
CA ASP A 72 -2.11 -8.49 4.86
C ASP A 72 -2.04 -6.97 4.62
N LEU A 73 -3.18 -6.34 4.33
CA LEU A 73 -3.28 -4.90 4.07
C LEU A 73 -3.35 -4.12 5.39
N ILE A 74 -2.50 -3.09 5.53
CA ILE A 74 -2.56 -2.19 6.68
C ILE A 74 -3.49 -1.01 6.34
N VAL A 75 -4.73 -1.05 6.83
CA VAL A 75 -5.77 -0.08 6.45
C VAL A 75 -5.97 1.01 7.52
N HIS A 76 -5.80 2.26 7.10
CA HIS A 76 -5.83 3.48 7.89
C HIS A 76 -7.07 4.33 7.53
N PRO A 77 -8.10 4.40 8.40
CA PRO A 77 -9.32 5.18 8.17
C PRO A 77 -9.11 6.67 8.46
N LEU A 78 -8.26 7.34 7.68
CA LEU A 78 -7.76 8.68 7.99
C LEU A 78 -8.24 9.77 7.01
N LEU A 79 -8.75 9.44 5.82
CA LEU A 79 -9.01 10.47 4.79
C LEU A 79 -10.07 11.51 5.18
N ASP A 80 -11.03 11.11 6.01
CA ASP A 80 -12.09 12.02 6.47
C ASP A 80 -11.65 12.89 7.67
N SER A 81 -10.40 12.73 8.14
CA SER A 81 -9.85 13.54 9.24
C SER A 81 -9.60 14.97 8.77
N LYS A 82 -10.05 15.95 9.56
CA LYS A 82 -9.70 17.37 9.34
C LYS A 82 -8.19 17.63 9.46
N SER A 83 -7.48 16.74 10.14
CA SER A 83 -6.03 16.77 10.34
C SER A 83 -5.32 15.67 9.53
N PHE A 84 -5.89 15.28 8.37
CA PHE A 84 -5.34 14.20 7.54
C PHE A 84 -3.85 14.38 7.24
N SER A 85 -3.39 15.59 6.92
CA SER A 85 -1.97 15.89 6.64
C SER A 85 -1.05 15.53 7.81
N ASP A 86 -1.47 15.82 9.04
CA ASP A 86 -0.69 15.54 10.24
C ASP A 86 -0.74 14.05 10.58
N ASP A 87 -1.91 13.43 10.37
CA ASP A 87 -2.14 12.02 10.64
C ASP A 87 -1.38 11.10 9.68
N ILE A 88 -1.36 11.43 8.38
CA ILE A 88 -0.57 10.68 7.40
C ILE A 88 0.93 10.90 7.60
N GLY A 89 1.34 12.08 8.09
CA GLY A 89 2.74 12.39 8.38
C GLY A 89 3.40 11.40 9.35
N LYS A 90 2.62 10.80 10.26
CA LYS A 90 3.08 9.74 11.19
C LYS A 90 3.49 8.45 10.47
N TRP A 91 2.95 8.22 9.26
CA TRP A 91 3.16 7.01 8.47
C TRP A 91 4.09 7.19 7.28
N LEU A 92 4.31 8.43 6.81
CA LEU A 92 5.24 8.69 5.70
C LEU A 92 6.64 8.12 5.93
N PRO A 93 7.26 8.17 7.14
CA PRO A 93 8.56 7.54 7.38
C PRO A 93 8.56 6.00 7.28
N ARG A 94 7.37 5.39 7.18
CA ARG A 94 7.15 3.95 7.05
C ARG A 94 6.69 3.55 5.65
N LEU A 95 6.70 4.48 4.70
CA LEU A 95 6.59 4.24 3.26
C LEU A 95 7.99 4.39 2.64
#